data_AF-A0A2E9D152-F1
#
_entry.id   AF-A0A2E9D152-F1
#
_cell.length_a   1.000
_cell.length_b   1.000
_cell.length_c   1.000
_cell.angle_alpha   90.00
_cell.angle_beta   90.00
_cell.angle_gamma   90.00
#
_symmetry.space_group_name_H-M   'P 1'
#
loop_
_entity.id
_entity.type
_entity.pdbx_description
1 polymer ?
#
loop_
_entity_poly.entity_id
_entity_poly.type
_entity_poly.pdbx_seq_one_letter_code
_entity_poly.pdbx_strand_id
1 'polypeptide(L)'
;MKNPPHKYPAYWLGLVVLLCLPLAAVAQVNNPAYADYFLVGRFGEICTMCEAVVLCEAGDADTQYDAMPADGNFTIYHLQTRTFWSQVSTIWEWFITNFDSESLASGHSRPVLIYTVSDTNWSGPQTLEAHVSLDPATIVIGDQTIDRIERRWLERETGQPVGFCQRLPLWESLDIVSAHQPAGDNS
;
A
#
# COMPACT_ATOMS: atom_id res chain seq x y z
N MET A 1 50.63 -6.60 65.79
CA MET A 1 50.63 -5.63 64.68
C MET A 1 51.68 -6.05 63.65
N LYS A 2 51.23 -6.61 62.51
CA LYS A 2 52.04 -6.84 61.31
C LYS A 2 51.05 -6.94 60.15
N ASN A 3 50.93 -5.86 59.38
CA ASN A 3 50.07 -5.82 58.18
C ASN A 3 50.66 -6.70 57.08
N PRO A 4 49.86 -7.51 56.37
CA PRO A 4 50.28 -8.10 55.11
C PRO A 4 50.11 -7.10 53.94
N PRO A 5 50.98 -7.17 52.92
CA PRO A 5 51.01 -6.20 51.82
C PRO A 5 49.95 -6.47 50.75
N HIS A 6 49.42 -5.37 50.20
CA HIS A 6 48.64 -5.31 48.98
C HIS A 6 49.30 -6.07 47.82
N LYS A 7 48.51 -6.93 47.16
CA LYS A 7 48.74 -7.36 45.78
C LYS A 7 47.42 -7.24 45.02
N TYR A 8 47.28 -6.16 44.26
CA TYR A 8 46.29 -6.06 43.19
C TYR A 8 46.87 -6.73 41.94
N PRO A 9 46.17 -7.68 41.30
CA PRO A 9 46.44 -8.00 39.91
C PRO A 9 45.59 -7.11 38.99
N ALA A 10 46.31 -6.61 38.00
CA ALA A 10 45.91 -5.80 36.87
C ALA A 10 44.84 -6.46 35.97
N TYR A 11 43.97 -5.60 35.45
CA TYR A 11 43.35 -5.63 34.12
C TYR A 11 42.99 -6.97 33.49
N TRP A 12 41.70 -7.23 33.36
CA TRP A 12 41.15 -7.78 32.12
C TRP A 12 39.90 -7.00 31.72
N LEU A 13 40.01 -6.36 30.55
CA LEU A 13 38.88 -5.89 29.76
C LEU A 13 37.88 -7.03 29.59
N GLY A 14 36.64 -6.79 30.00
CA GLY A 14 35.49 -7.62 29.67
C GLY A 14 34.36 -6.72 29.22
N LEU A 15 34.57 -6.01 28.11
CA LEU A 15 33.53 -5.31 27.37
C LEU A 15 32.52 -6.36 26.89
N VAL A 16 31.53 -6.69 27.71
CA VAL A 16 30.38 -7.46 27.23
C VAL A 16 29.53 -6.48 26.44
N VAL A 17 29.81 -6.50 25.13
CA VAL A 17 29.04 -5.90 24.06
C VAL A 17 27.57 -6.20 24.32
N LEU A 18 26.81 -5.14 24.60
CA LEU A 18 25.37 -5.14 24.53
C LEU A 18 25.02 -5.48 23.08
N LEU A 19 24.71 -6.76 22.82
CA LEU A 19 24.15 -7.25 21.57
C LEU A 19 22.75 -6.64 21.41
N CYS A 20 22.69 -5.39 20.95
CA CYS A 20 21.55 -4.90 20.20
C CYS A 20 21.54 -5.68 18.87
N LEU A 21 20.96 -6.89 18.90
CA LEU A 21 20.52 -7.55 17.68
C LEU A 21 19.42 -6.67 17.07
N PRO A 22 19.61 -6.06 15.89
CA PRO A 22 18.46 -5.61 15.13
C PRO A 22 17.75 -6.89 14.68
N LEU A 23 16.68 -7.27 15.39
CA LEU A 23 15.69 -8.17 14.82
C LEU A 23 15.15 -7.45 13.59
N ALA A 24 15.63 -7.85 12.42
CA ALA A 24 15.06 -7.44 11.15
C ALA A 24 13.58 -7.87 11.16
N ALA A 25 12.69 -6.90 11.35
CA ALA A 25 11.26 -7.12 11.21
C ALA A 25 10.99 -7.44 9.74
N VAL A 26 10.77 -8.71 9.43
CA VAL A 26 10.22 -9.12 8.14
C VAL A 26 8.74 -8.75 8.14
N ALA A 27 8.44 -7.49 7.81
CA ALA A 27 7.08 -7.00 7.57
C ALA A 27 6.65 -7.22 6.10
N GLN A 28 7.42 -7.99 5.33
CA GLN A 28 7.16 -8.24 3.91
C GLN A 28 6.86 -9.72 3.70
N VAL A 29 5.59 -10.05 3.44
CA VAL A 29 5.21 -11.35 2.90
C VAL A 29 5.77 -11.42 1.49
N ASN A 30 6.93 -12.05 1.35
CA ASN A 30 7.62 -12.25 0.08
C ASN A 30 7.29 -13.66 -0.43
N ASN A 31 6.02 -13.87 -0.82
CA ASN A 31 5.55 -15.14 -1.36
C ASN A 31 5.55 -15.07 -2.89
N PRO A 32 6.31 -15.94 -3.58
CA PRO A 32 6.41 -15.92 -5.05
C PRO A 32 5.08 -16.19 -5.77
N ALA A 33 4.07 -16.77 -5.09
CA ALA A 33 2.75 -17.02 -5.66
C ALA A 33 2.01 -15.75 -6.12
N TYR A 34 2.44 -14.58 -5.64
CA TYR A 34 1.75 -13.33 -5.86
C TYR A 34 2.61 -12.25 -6.52
N ALA A 35 3.73 -12.67 -7.12
CA ALA A 35 4.68 -11.77 -7.79
C ALA A 35 4.04 -10.98 -8.96
N ASP A 36 2.91 -11.45 -9.48
CA ASP A 36 2.24 -10.89 -10.65
C ASP A 36 1.08 -9.93 -10.27
N TYR A 37 0.84 -9.66 -8.98
CA TYR A 37 -0.29 -8.84 -8.57
C TYR A 37 -0.08 -7.35 -8.85
N PHE A 38 -1.09 -6.75 -9.47
CA PHE A 38 -1.18 -5.38 -9.97
C PHE A 38 -0.64 -4.25 -9.08
N LEU A 39 -0.72 -4.40 -7.76
CA LEU A 39 -0.35 -3.35 -6.81
C LEU A 39 1.06 -3.52 -6.21
N VAL A 40 1.86 -4.50 -6.64
CA VAL A 40 3.08 -4.89 -5.89
C VAL A 40 4.20 -5.38 -6.83
N GLY A 41 5.36 -4.72 -6.81
CA GLY A 41 6.61 -5.32 -7.28
C GLY A 41 7.16 -6.30 -6.24
N ARG A 42 8.17 -7.12 -6.59
CA ARG A 42 8.83 -8.24 -5.86
C ARG A 42 9.13 -8.14 -4.33
N PHE A 43 8.73 -7.08 -3.63
CA PHE A 43 8.90 -6.86 -2.19
C PHE A 43 7.59 -6.39 -1.55
N GLY A 44 6.75 -7.33 -1.15
CA GLY A 44 5.80 -7.17 -0.04
C GLY A 44 4.37 -6.80 -0.42
N GLU A 45 3.51 -7.81 -0.45
CA GLU A 45 2.09 -7.68 -0.76
C GLU A 45 1.23 -7.01 0.32
N ILE A 46 1.74 -7.00 1.55
CA ILE A 46 1.06 -6.46 2.72
C ILE A 46 1.75 -5.18 3.15
N CYS A 47 1.90 -4.25 2.21
CA CYS A 47 2.38 -2.94 2.55
C CYS A 47 1.21 -2.08 3.01
N THR A 48 0.92 -2.15 4.31
CA THR A 48 -0.08 -1.32 5.00
C THR A 48 0.18 0.19 4.88
N MET A 49 1.38 0.56 4.43
CA MET A 49 1.84 1.93 4.22
C MET A 49 2.09 2.28 2.73
N CYS A 50 1.72 1.43 1.78
CA CYS A 50 2.00 1.72 0.37
C CYS A 50 0.82 2.43 -0.28
N GLU A 51 1.11 3.60 -0.83
CA GLU A 51 0.22 4.27 -1.77
C GLU A 51 0.36 3.68 -3.17
N ALA A 52 -0.71 3.77 -3.94
CA ALA A 52 -0.69 3.42 -5.34
C ALA A 52 -1.66 4.30 -6.12
N VAL A 53 -1.28 4.66 -7.33
CA VAL A 53 -2.18 5.28 -8.31
C VAL A 53 -2.49 4.26 -9.39
N VAL A 54 -3.78 4.09 -9.62
CA VAL A 54 -4.34 3.16 -10.59
C VAL A 54 -5.21 3.96 -11.55
N LEU A 55 -4.98 3.79 -12.84
CA LEU A 55 -5.81 4.35 -13.90
C LEU A 55 -6.65 3.21 -14.49
N CYS A 56 -7.97 3.39 -14.54
CA CYS A 56 -8.88 2.46 -15.19
C CYS A 56 -9.63 3.13 -16.35
N GLU A 57 -9.66 2.44 -17.48
CA GLU A 57 -10.28 2.90 -18.73
C GLU A 57 -11.30 1.88 -19.18
N ALA A 58 -12.47 2.37 -19.61
CA ALA A 58 -13.50 1.52 -20.19
C ALA A 58 -13.09 1.08 -21.61
N GLY A 59 -13.40 -0.16 -21.96
CA GLY A 59 -13.16 -0.70 -23.30
C GLY A 59 -12.65 -2.13 -23.33
N ASP A 60 -12.52 -2.66 -24.55
CA ASP A 60 -12.15 -4.06 -24.78
C ASP A 60 -10.64 -4.27 -24.97
N ALA A 61 -9.88 -3.18 -25.11
CA ALA A 61 -8.44 -3.21 -25.32
C ALA A 61 -7.68 -2.83 -24.05
N ASP A 62 -6.63 -3.59 -23.77
CA ASP A 62 -5.72 -3.36 -22.66
C ASP A 62 -4.64 -2.36 -23.08
N THR A 63 -4.98 -1.06 -22.97
CA THR A 63 -4.04 0.02 -23.26
C THR A 63 -3.07 0.19 -22.10
N GLN A 64 -1.77 0.26 -22.43
CA GLN A 64 -0.70 0.51 -21.46
C GLN A 64 -0.11 1.89 -21.70
N TYR A 65 0.13 2.61 -20.61
CA TYR A 65 0.75 3.91 -20.62
C TYR A 65 1.97 3.90 -19.70
N ASP A 66 3.06 4.49 -20.18
CA ASP A 66 4.29 4.66 -19.37
C ASP A 66 4.09 5.73 -18.27
N ALA A 67 3.20 6.69 -18.50
CA ALA A 67 2.83 7.77 -17.58
C ALA A 67 1.35 8.12 -17.75
N MET A 68 0.81 8.93 -16.84
CA MET A 68 -0.58 9.38 -16.92
C MET A 68 -0.84 10.18 -18.21
N PRO A 69 -1.85 9.82 -19.03
CA PRO A 69 -2.21 10.59 -20.21
C PRO A 69 -2.71 11.99 -19.82
N ALA A 70 -2.45 12.97 -20.68
CA ALA A 70 -2.84 14.37 -20.46
C ALA A 70 -4.34 14.60 -20.63
N ASP A 71 -4.96 13.80 -21.48
CA ASP A 71 -6.37 13.85 -21.84
C ASP A 71 -6.91 12.43 -22.09
N GLY A 72 -8.22 12.26 -21.94
CA GLY A 72 -8.89 10.99 -22.17
C GLY A 72 -10.13 10.79 -21.31
N ASN A 73 -10.67 9.57 -21.35
CA ASN A 73 -11.84 9.19 -20.55
C ASN A 73 -11.45 8.04 -19.63
N PHE A 74 -11.04 8.36 -18.41
CA PHE A 74 -10.49 7.41 -17.45
C PHE A 74 -10.85 7.77 -16.00
N THR A 75 -10.73 6.77 -15.13
CA THR A 75 -10.89 6.93 -13.68
C THR A 75 -9.57 6.68 -12.99
N ILE A 76 -9.13 7.63 -12.16
CA ILE A 76 -7.95 7.51 -11.32
C ILE A 76 -8.37 7.13 -9.90
N TYR A 77 -7.80 6.04 -9.40
CA TYR A 77 -7.88 5.61 -8.02
C TYR A 77 -6.52 5.83 -7.34
N HIS A 78 -6.44 6.82 -6.44
CA HIS A 78 -5.29 7.02 -5.57
C HIS A 78 -5.57 6.36 -4.22
N LEU A 79 -5.08 5.13 -4.09
CA LEU A 79 -5.15 4.33 -2.88
C LEU A 79 -4.21 4.94 -1.84
N GLN A 80 -4.78 5.46 -0.76
CA GLN A 80 -4.03 6.14 0.30
C GLN A 80 -3.33 5.15 1.22
N THR A 81 -2.33 5.65 1.95
CA THR A 81 -1.85 4.96 3.15
C THR A 81 -3.00 4.83 4.16
N ARG A 82 -2.94 3.79 4.99
CA ARG A 82 -3.83 3.71 6.15
C ARG A 82 -3.52 4.91 7.04
N THR A 83 -4.51 5.77 7.31
CA THR A 83 -4.30 6.92 8.19
C THR A 83 -3.85 6.40 9.55
N PHE A 84 -2.70 6.89 10.00
CA PHE A 84 -2.01 6.48 11.22
C PHE A 84 -2.83 6.74 12.51
N TRP A 85 -4.12 7.11 12.46
CA TRP A 85 -4.99 7.44 13.60
C TRP A 85 -6.20 6.50 13.70
N SER A 86 -6.03 5.27 14.16
CA SER A 86 -6.22 4.99 15.59
C SER A 86 -4.90 4.65 16.29
N GLN A 87 -3.97 5.61 16.30
CA GLN A 87 -2.59 5.51 16.81
C GLN A 87 -2.45 5.12 18.30
N VAL A 88 -3.53 5.01 19.08
CA VAL A 88 -3.42 5.06 20.55
C VAL A 88 -4.17 3.94 21.30
N SER A 89 -5.07 3.15 20.72
CA SER A 89 -5.87 2.26 21.60
C SER A 89 -5.22 0.93 22.03
N THR A 90 -4.17 0.44 21.36
CA THR A 90 -3.67 -0.93 21.64
C THR A 90 -2.22 -1.17 21.20
N ILE A 91 -1.30 -0.50 21.88
CA ILE A 91 0.01 -1.09 22.14
C ILE A 91 -0.21 -2.51 22.72
N TRP A 92 0.30 -3.51 22.03
CA TRP A 92 1.00 -4.67 22.61
C TRP A 92 0.37 -6.04 22.95
N GLU A 93 -0.87 -6.43 22.65
CA GLU A 93 -1.21 -7.88 22.81
C GLU A 93 -1.83 -8.52 21.56
N TRP A 94 -2.51 -7.75 20.73
CA TRP A 94 -3.12 -8.24 19.49
C TRP A 94 -2.11 -8.38 18.33
N PHE A 95 -0.99 -7.63 18.36
CA PHE A 95 0.09 -7.64 17.37
C PHE A 95 0.78 -9.03 17.19
N ILE A 96 0.42 -10.06 18.00
CA ILE A 96 0.93 -11.44 17.95
C ILE A 96 -0.17 -12.52 17.87
N THR A 97 -1.46 -12.19 17.84
CA THR A 97 -2.44 -13.06 17.12
C THR A 97 -2.37 -12.82 15.60
N ASN A 98 -1.31 -12.12 15.18
CA ASN A 98 -0.99 -11.60 13.88
C ASN A 98 -0.62 -12.65 12.86
N PHE A 99 -1.10 -12.41 11.65
CA PHE A 99 -0.76 -13.11 10.42
C PHE A 99 -1.23 -14.57 10.41
N ASP A 100 -2.46 -14.83 10.88
CA ASP A 100 -3.19 -15.98 10.37
C ASP A 100 -3.36 -15.78 8.86
N SER A 101 -2.83 -16.70 8.05
CA SER A 101 -2.80 -16.59 6.59
C SER A 101 -4.17 -16.31 6.00
N GLU A 102 -5.23 -16.80 6.64
CA GLU A 102 -6.62 -16.59 6.23
C GLU A 102 -7.07 -15.13 6.41
N SER A 103 -6.65 -14.47 7.49
CA SER A 103 -6.96 -13.05 7.73
C SER A 103 -6.21 -12.12 6.77
N LEU A 104 -5.05 -12.53 6.28
CA LEU A 104 -4.29 -11.78 5.28
C LEU A 104 -4.83 -12.04 3.88
N ALA A 105 -5.21 -13.29 3.61
CA ALA A 105 -5.83 -13.70 2.37
C ALA A 105 -7.11 -12.91 2.12
N SER A 106 -7.94 -12.73 3.17
CA SER A 106 -9.22 -12.02 3.07
C SER A 106 -9.11 -10.50 2.82
N GLY A 107 -7.95 -9.88 3.05
CA GLY A 107 -7.70 -8.50 2.66
C GLY A 107 -7.82 -7.42 3.74
N HIS A 108 -7.74 -6.15 3.34
CA HIS A 108 -7.84 -4.98 4.22
C HIS A 108 -8.49 -3.79 3.51
N SER A 109 -9.14 -2.92 4.29
CA SER A 109 -9.72 -1.68 3.77
C SER A 109 -8.80 -0.48 3.96
N ARG A 110 -8.84 0.46 3.01
CA ARG A 110 -8.12 1.73 3.06
C ARG A 110 -8.86 2.82 2.28
N PRO A 111 -8.64 4.11 2.60
CA PRO A 111 -9.21 5.20 1.84
C PRO A 111 -8.69 5.20 0.39
N VAL A 112 -9.56 5.55 -0.53
CA VAL A 112 -9.22 5.78 -1.93
C VAL A 112 -9.79 7.13 -2.37
N LEU A 113 -8.94 7.95 -2.98
CA LEU A 113 -9.38 9.16 -3.68
C LEU A 113 -9.65 8.80 -5.13
N ILE A 114 -10.81 9.19 -5.63
CA ILE A 114 -11.31 8.88 -6.96
C ILE A 114 -11.42 10.18 -7.75
N TYR A 115 -10.83 10.19 -8.93
CA TYR A 115 -10.94 11.27 -9.91
C TYR A 115 -11.47 10.69 -11.20
N THR A 116 -12.51 11.31 -11.77
CA THR A 116 -12.95 11.00 -13.12
C THR A 116 -12.43 12.07 -14.06
N VAL A 117 -11.87 11.63 -15.18
CA VAL A 117 -11.35 12.49 -16.23
C VAL A 117 -12.20 12.25 -17.47
N SER A 118 -12.70 13.34 -18.04
CA SER A 118 -13.40 13.32 -19.33
C SER A 118 -12.82 14.39 -20.24
N ASP A 119 -12.17 13.93 -21.30
CA ASP A 119 -11.28 14.70 -22.17
C ASP A 119 -10.20 15.41 -21.34
N THR A 120 -10.34 16.71 -21.09
CA THR A 120 -9.41 17.50 -20.27
C THR A 120 -10.01 17.91 -18.92
N ASN A 121 -11.25 17.52 -18.63
CA ASN A 121 -11.95 17.95 -17.44
C ASN A 121 -11.79 16.93 -16.31
N TRP A 122 -11.29 17.39 -15.18
CA TRP A 122 -11.06 16.58 -13.99
C TRP A 122 -12.17 16.84 -12.96
N SER A 123 -12.73 15.77 -12.39
CA SER A 123 -13.57 15.89 -11.22
C SER A 123 -12.75 16.30 -9.99
N GLY A 124 -13.41 16.88 -8.99
CA GLY A 124 -12.85 16.93 -7.64
C GLY A 124 -12.69 15.51 -7.05
N PRO A 125 -11.85 15.34 -6.02
CA PRO A 125 -11.66 14.05 -5.38
C PRO A 125 -12.93 13.59 -4.67
N GLN A 126 -13.38 12.38 -4.99
CA GLN A 126 -14.35 11.64 -4.17
C GLN A 126 -13.59 10.65 -3.29
N THR A 127 -13.84 10.67 -1.98
CA THR A 127 -13.25 9.69 -1.06
C THR A 127 -14.19 8.52 -0.85
N LEU A 128 -13.72 7.30 -1.11
CA LEU A 128 -14.39 6.05 -0.74
C LEU A 128 -13.44 5.16 0.05
N GLU A 129 -13.93 4.00 0.49
CA GLU A 129 -13.11 2.90 1.01
C GLU A 129 -12.88 1.87 -0.10
N ALA A 130 -11.63 1.47 -0.27
CA ALA A 130 -11.21 0.35 -1.10
C ALA A 130 -10.89 -0.85 -0.23
N HIS A 131 -11.46 -2.01 -0.53
CA HIS A 131 -11.10 -3.27 0.10
C HIS A 131 -10.15 -4.06 -0.81
N VAL A 132 -8.90 -4.24 -0.37
CA VAL A 132 -7.85 -4.93 -1.12
C VAL A 132 -7.68 -6.34 -0.55
N SER A 133 -8.03 -7.36 -1.34
CA SER A 133 -7.89 -8.78 -0.99
C SER A 133 -6.76 -9.46 -1.76
N LEU A 134 -6.11 -10.44 -1.12
CA LEU A 134 -5.11 -11.31 -1.76
C LEU A 134 -5.79 -12.52 -2.41
N ASP A 135 -6.82 -13.07 -1.76
CA ASP A 135 -7.61 -14.18 -2.28
C ASP A 135 -9.11 -13.96 -1.98
N PRO A 136 -9.95 -13.64 -2.99
CA PRO A 136 -9.58 -13.47 -4.39
C PRO A 136 -8.76 -12.20 -4.61
N ALA A 137 -7.85 -12.23 -5.59
CA ALA A 137 -6.91 -11.15 -5.94
C ALA A 137 -7.61 -9.89 -6.48
N THR A 138 -8.31 -9.16 -5.62
CA THR A 138 -9.25 -8.11 -6.02
C THR A 138 -9.05 -6.82 -5.24
N ILE A 139 -9.44 -5.69 -5.84
CA ILE A 139 -9.64 -4.41 -5.16
C ILE A 139 -11.09 -4.02 -5.38
N VAL A 140 -11.83 -3.82 -4.31
CA VAL A 140 -13.26 -3.51 -4.41
C VAL A 140 -13.53 -2.09 -3.91
N ILE A 141 -14.17 -1.27 -4.75
CA ILE A 141 -14.35 0.17 -4.56
C ILE A 141 -15.77 0.55 -4.98
N GLY A 142 -16.65 0.85 -4.02
CA GLY A 142 -18.06 1.12 -4.33
C GLY A 142 -18.69 -0.01 -5.15
N ASP A 143 -19.21 0.31 -6.32
CA ASP A 143 -19.85 -0.65 -7.25
C ASP A 143 -18.88 -1.23 -8.29
N GLN A 144 -17.58 -1.07 -8.08
CA GLN A 144 -16.53 -1.53 -8.98
C GLN A 144 -15.59 -2.53 -8.30
N THR A 145 -15.07 -3.46 -9.09
CA THR A 145 -14.04 -4.42 -8.70
C THR A 145 -12.90 -4.37 -9.71
N ILE A 146 -11.66 -4.43 -9.22
CA ILE A 146 -10.46 -4.57 -10.05
C ILE A 146 -9.88 -5.95 -9.80
N ASP A 147 -9.82 -6.79 -10.83
CA ASP A 147 -9.04 -8.02 -10.82
C ASP A 147 -7.55 -7.66 -10.92
N ARG A 148 -6.75 -8.08 -9.95
CA ARG A 148 -5.34 -7.70 -9.83
C ARG A 148 -4.40 -8.61 -10.62
N ILE A 149 -4.89 -9.70 -11.20
CA ILE A 149 -4.12 -10.61 -12.04
C ILE A 149 -4.37 -10.24 -13.50
N GLU A 150 -5.64 -10.22 -13.89
CA GLU A 150 -6.06 -9.92 -15.26
C GLU A 150 -6.12 -8.42 -15.55
N ARG A 151 -6.01 -7.59 -14.49
CA ARG A 151 -6.10 -6.13 -14.56
C ARG A 151 -7.43 -5.65 -15.09
N ARG A 152 -8.48 -6.48 -14.90
CA ARG A 152 -9.82 -6.19 -15.40
C ARG A 152 -10.54 -5.26 -14.46
N TRP A 153 -11.18 -4.26 -15.04
CA TRP A 153 -12.15 -3.43 -14.34
C TRP A 153 -13.54 -4.03 -14.55
N LEU A 154 -14.22 -4.32 -13.46
CA LEU A 154 -15.47 -5.09 -13.44
C LEU A 154 -16.55 -4.32 -12.68
N GLU A 155 -17.79 -4.40 -13.18
CA GLU A 155 -18.95 -4.01 -12.38
C GLU A 155 -19.15 -5.03 -11.25
N ARG A 156 -19.31 -4.55 -10.00
CA ARG A 156 -19.29 -5.41 -8.82
C ARG A 156 -20.48 -6.36 -8.73
N GLU A 157 -21.68 -5.91 -9.10
CA GLU A 157 -22.90 -6.72 -8.94
C GLU A 157 -22.99 -7.84 -9.97
N THR A 158 -22.60 -7.57 -11.22
CA THR A 158 -22.75 -8.50 -12.33
C THR A 158 -21.47 -9.25 -12.67
N GLY A 159 -20.31 -8.75 -12.21
CA GLY A 159 -18.98 -9.24 -12.60
C GLY A 159 -18.64 -8.96 -14.07
N GLN A 160 -19.43 -8.16 -14.78
CA GLN A 160 -19.19 -7.88 -16.19
C GLN A 160 -17.96 -6.99 -16.35
N PRO A 161 -17.06 -7.28 -17.32
CA PRO A 161 -15.94 -6.42 -17.61
C PRO A 161 -16.42 -5.12 -18.22
N VAL A 162 -15.99 -4.01 -17.62
CA VAL A 162 -16.20 -2.66 -18.13
C VAL A 162 -14.94 -2.11 -18.80
N GLY A 163 -13.77 -2.64 -18.44
CA GLY A 163 -12.50 -2.10 -18.91
C GLY A 163 -11.27 -2.78 -18.34
N PHE A 164 -10.18 -2.02 -18.34
CA PHE A 164 -8.89 -2.43 -17.80
C PHE A 164 -8.32 -1.36 -16.87
N CYS A 165 -7.49 -1.81 -15.95
CA CYS A 165 -6.75 -0.95 -15.05
C CYS A 165 -5.25 -1.12 -15.29
N GLN A 166 -4.49 -0.06 -15.06
CA GLN A 166 -3.03 -0.08 -15.00
C GLN A 166 -2.53 0.68 -13.77
N ARG A 167 -1.42 0.22 -13.20
CA ARG A 167 -0.73 0.96 -12.15
C ARG A 167 0.19 1.98 -12.81
N LEU A 168 0.13 3.22 -12.34
CA LEU A 168 0.99 4.29 -12.82
C LEU A 168 2.17 4.55 -11.86
N PRO A 169 3.25 5.21 -12.32
CA PRO A 169 4.30 5.72 -11.45
C PRO A 169 3.72 6.67 -10.41
N LEU A 170 3.90 6.34 -9.12
CA LEU A 170 3.22 7.05 -8.02
C LEU A 170 3.51 8.55 -8.03
N TRP A 171 4.78 8.94 -7.91
CA TRP A 171 5.16 10.35 -7.72
C TRP A 171 4.75 11.23 -8.90
N GLU A 172 5.03 10.80 -10.13
CA GLU A 172 4.63 11.53 -11.35
C GLU A 172 3.11 11.69 -11.45
N SER A 173 2.36 10.66 -11.07
CA SER A 173 0.90 10.71 -11.05
C SER A 173 0.38 11.70 -10.01
N LEU A 174 0.99 11.76 -8.82
CA LEU A 174 0.60 12.71 -7.77
C LEU A 174 0.88 14.15 -8.18
N ASP A 175 2.00 14.40 -8.86
CA ASP A 175 2.32 15.73 -9.40
C ASP A 175 1.22 16.16 -10.39
N ILE A 176 0.80 15.29 -11.30
CA ILE A 176 -0.27 15.57 -12.28
C ILE A 176 -1.61 15.80 -11.59
N VAL A 177 -2.00 14.95 -10.63
CA VAL A 177 -3.24 15.13 -9.87
C VAL A 177 -3.22 16.47 -9.12
N SER A 178 -2.10 16.82 -8.48
CA SER A 178 -1.96 18.06 -7.73
C SER A 178 -2.10 19.31 -8.62
N ALA A 179 -1.61 19.23 -9.86
CA ALA A 179 -1.72 20.33 -10.84
C ALA A 179 -3.17 20.57 -11.31
N HIS A 180 -4.04 19.56 -11.22
CA HIS A 180 -5.45 19.63 -11.64
C HIS A 180 -6.42 19.83 -10.47
N GLN A 181 -5.93 19.79 -9.23
CA GLN A 181 -6.75 20.16 -8.09
C GLN A 181 -6.84 21.69 -7.98
N PRO A 182 -8.03 22.26 -7.73
CA PRO A 182 -8.11 23.66 -7.34
C PRO A 182 -7.30 23.82 -6.04
N ALA A 183 -6.46 24.85 -5.96
CA ALA A 183 -5.75 25.19 -4.74
C ALA A 183 -6.76 25.27 -3.59
N GLY A 184 -6.75 24.28 -2.70
CA GLY A 184 -7.58 24.33 -1.50
C GLY A 184 -7.14 25.52 -0.66
N ASP A 185 -8.07 26.44 -0.40
CA ASP A 185 -7.88 27.57 0.50
C ASP A 185 -7.32 27.07 1.83
N ASN A 186 -6.05 27.37 2.09
CA ASN A 186 -5.49 27.34 3.44
C ASN A 186 -6.16 28.47 4.24
N SER A 187 -7.28 28.18 4.91
CA SER A 187 -7.91 29.05 5.91
C SER A 187 -7.72 28.50 7.30
#